data_AF-A0A0A9X007-F1
#
_entry.id   AF-A0A0A9X007-F1
#
_cell.length_a   1.000
_cell.length_b   1.000
_cell.length_c   1.000
_cell.angle_alpha   90.00
_cell.angle_beta   90.00
_cell.angle_gamma   90.00
#
_symmetry.space_group_name_H-M   'P 1'
#
loop_
_entity.id
_entity.type
_entity.pdbx_description
1 polymer ?
#
loop_
_entity_poly.entity_id
_entity_poly.type
_entity_poly.pdbx_seq_one_letter_code
_entity_poly.pdbx_strand_id
1 'polypeptide(L)'
;MRCGHWSEDSEGGLESDATPTISVWAHRFAGLDAPENTLEALDTCIENGAKAVEFDLILTADLVPVVFHDPRLDRMTNCEGDIRQLPWSRVKAFDVSTNHPFKSKYPDARIPLFEDVVKKCVENKIHMVIDIKDDRTEVVNVIVETFAKYPDLYRLALTSSFNPLTIWNIRKQNPSIVAGLTWRPYYLSCSSYSPDDSQCVPYPHSAPMYYAYRLLDMCHSYVYNNICHSLIGFSVALLEKDQITREVINRWKKQNVRVMAWTVNIPIEKLMFLKHYGVPIITDSMLGPTDPTK
;
A
#
# COMPACT_ATOMS: atom_id res chain seq x y z
N MET A 1 21.11 18.19 19.74
CA MET A 1 20.39 19.45 19.46
C MET A 1 19.22 19.52 20.44
N ARG A 2 18.94 20.71 21.01
CA ARG A 2 18.17 20.90 22.25
C ARG A 2 16.72 20.42 22.14
N CYS A 3 16.30 19.58 23.09
CA CYS A 3 14.91 19.18 23.29
C CYS A 3 14.12 20.32 23.95
N GLY A 4 12.93 20.61 23.42
CA GLY A 4 11.96 21.50 24.07
C GLY A 4 11.36 20.83 25.31
N HIS A 5 11.31 21.57 26.40
CA HIS A 5 10.68 21.20 27.67
C HIS A 5 9.17 21.44 27.55
N TRP A 6 8.34 20.46 27.91
CA TRP A 6 6.89 20.63 28.03
C TRP A 6 6.54 20.75 29.50
N SER A 7 5.94 21.88 29.88
CA SER A 7 5.38 22.13 31.21
C SER A 7 4.05 21.40 31.37
N GLU A 8 3.92 20.64 32.44
CA GLU A 8 2.62 20.18 32.96
C GLU A 8 1.86 21.40 33.50
N ASP A 9 0.63 21.63 33.05
CA ASP A 9 -0.42 22.20 33.90
C ASP A 9 -1.83 22.08 33.27
N SER A 10 -2.72 21.52 34.11
CA SER A 10 -4.16 21.75 34.27
C SER A 10 -5.19 21.43 33.18
N GLU A 11 -6.16 20.62 33.62
CA GLU A 11 -7.46 20.24 33.05
C GLU A 11 -8.20 21.36 32.28
N GLY A 12 -8.55 21.09 31.02
CA GLY A 12 -9.49 21.89 30.25
C GLY A 12 -9.59 21.47 28.78
N GLY A 13 -10.73 20.90 28.39
CA GLY A 13 -11.25 20.87 27.00
C GLY A 13 -10.35 20.28 25.90
N LEU A 14 -10.60 19.03 25.51
CA LEU A 14 -10.07 18.44 24.27
C LEU A 14 -10.74 19.06 23.03
N GLU A 15 -10.33 20.25 22.64
CA GLU A 15 -10.39 20.67 21.23
C GLU A 15 -9.01 20.44 20.62
N SER A 16 -8.85 19.27 19.99
CA SER A 16 -7.62 18.97 19.26
C SER A 16 -7.53 19.88 18.04
N ASP A 17 -6.44 20.63 17.95
CA ASP A 17 -5.97 21.38 16.78
C ASP A 17 -5.53 20.43 15.64
N ALA A 18 -6.38 19.45 15.32
CA ALA A 18 -6.10 18.38 14.38
C ALA A 18 -6.57 18.82 12.99
N THR A 19 -5.60 19.17 12.13
CA THR A 19 -5.81 19.08 10.67
C THR A 19 -6.51 17.76 10.35
N PRO A 20 -7.62 17.76 9.59
CA PRO A 20 -8.43 16.55 9.38
C PRO A 20 -7.54 15.44 8.80
N THR A 21 -7.35 14.36 9.56
CA THR A 21 -6.58 13.21 9.12
C THR A 21 -7.33 12.48 8.03
N ILE A 22 -6.63 12.20 6.93
CA ILE A 22 -7.14 11.34 5.86
C ILE A 22 -7.27 9.92 6.40
N SER A 23 -8.50 9.46 6.42
CA SER A 23 -8.90 8.25 7.12
C SER A 23 -9.13 7.06 6.19
N VAL A 24 -9.44 7.30 4.91
CA VAL A 24 -9.75 6.25 3.93
C VAL A 24 -8.91 6.42 2.68
N TRP A 25 -8.26 5.34 2.27
CA TRP A 25 -7.38 5.25 1.12
C TRP A 25 -7.93 4.20 0.17
N ALA A 26 -8.19 4.59 -1.08
CA ALA A 26 -8.74 3.68 -2.09
C ALA A 26 -7.66 2.71 -2.58
N HIS A 27 -7.72 1.45 -2.14
CA HIS A 27 -6.78 0.38 -2.48
C HIS A 27 -6.81 0.11 -3.97
N ARG A 28 -5.66 0.24 -4.64
CA ARG A 28 -5.51 0.12 -6.09
C ARG A 28 -6.55 0.92 -6.88
N PHE A 29 -6.87 2.13 -6.40
CA PHE A 29 -7.97 2.98 -6.88
C PHE A 29 -9.37 2.38 -6.70
N ALA A 30 -9.63 1.78 -5.54
CA ALA A 30 -10.88 1.09 -5.23
C ALA A 30 -11.19 -0.01 -6.26
N GLY A 31 -10.31 -1.02 -6.30
CA GLY A 31 -10.32 -2.10 -7.28
C GLY A 31 -11.61 -2.93 -7.39
N LEU A 32 -12.57 -2.79 -6.47
CA LEU A 32 -13.92 -3.37 -6.60
C LEU A 32 -14.91 -2.45 -7.33
N ASP A 33 -14.66 -1.14 -7.36
CA ASP A 33 -15.53 -0.15 -8.00
C ASP A 33 -15.19 0.05 -9.49
N ALA A 34 -13.93 -0.22 -9.88
CA ALA A 34 -13.39 -0.12 -11.23
C ALA A 34 -12.13 -1.01 -11.39
N PRO A 35 -11.71 -1.38 -12.61
CA PRO A 35 -10.50 -2.17 -12.84
C PRO A 35 -9.29 -1.56 -12.12
N GLU A 36 -8.77 -2.29 -11.13
CA GLU A 36 -7.69 -1.81 -10.26
C GLU A 36 -6.48 -1.25 -11.04
N ASN A 37 -5.79 -0.28 -10.45
CA ASN A 37 -4.54 0.27 -10.99
C ASN A 37 -4.65 0.92 -12.39
N THR A 38 -5.85 1.37 -12.80
CA THR A 38 -6.08 2.08 -14.07
C THR A 38 -6.35 3.58 -13.89
N LEU A 39 -6.18 4.37 -14.95
CA LEU A 39 -6.51 5.80 -14.91
C LEU A 39 -8.02 6.05 -14.77
N GLU A 40 -8.83 5.14 -15.31
CA GLU A 40 -10.29 5.13 -15.21
C GLU A 40 -10.77 4.85 -13.77
N ALA A 41 -10.09 3.94 -13.06
CA ALA A 41 -10.36 3.72 -11.65
C ALA A 41 -9.95 4.91 -10.79
N LEU A 42 -8.82 5.57 -11.11
CA LEU A 42 -8.42 6.82 -10.48
C LEU A 42 -9.44 7.95 -10.74
N ASP A 43 -9.96 8.09 -11.97
CA ASP A 43 -11.04 9.04 -12.28
C ASP A 43 -12.28 8.76 -11.43
N THR A 44 -12.70 7.49 -11.38
CA THR A 44 -13.86 7.06 -10.58
C THR A 44 -13.66 7.42 -9.10
N CYS A 45 -12.45 7.23 -8.55
CA CYS A 45 -12.13 7.65 -7.19
C CYS A 45 -12.28 9.17 -7.00
N ILE A 46 -11.74 9.97 -7.92
CA ILE A 46 -11.79 11.44 -7.87
C ILE A 46 -13.24 11.93 -7.96
N GLU A 47 -14.02 11.39 -8.90
CA GLU A 47 -15.45 11.70 -9.07
C GLU A 47 -16.27 11.36 -7.82
N ASN A 48 -15.95 10.24 -7.16
CA ASN A 48 -16.55 9.84 -5.90
C ASN A 48 -16.02 10.62 -4.67
N GLY A 49 -15.16 11.62 -4.89
CA GLY A 49 -14.66 12.52 -3.84
C GLY A 49 -13.55 11.94 -2.97
N ALA A 50 -12.87 10.88 -3.41
CA ALA A 50 -11.71 10.33 -2.72
C ALA A 50 -10.66 11.43 -2.47
N LYS A 51 -10.06 11.40 -1.28
CA LYS A 51 -8.96 12.31 -0.92
C LYS A 51 -7.59 11.64 -0.99
N ALA A 52 -7.60 10.31 -1.02
CA ALA A 52 -6.38 9.53 -1.03
C ALA A 52 -6.59 8.18 -1.69
N VAL A 53 -5.52 7.72 -2.33
CA VAL A 53 -5.48 6.48 -3.09
C VAL A 53 -4.22 5.71 -2.74
N GLU A 54 -4.27 4.41 -2.89
CA GLU A 54 -3.12 3.54 -2.89
C GLU A 54 -3.02 2.88 -4.28
N PHE A 55 -1.80 2.65 -4.75
CA PHE A 55 -1.55 1.95 -6.00
C PHE A 55 -0.15 1.34 -6.02
N ASP A 56 0.04 0.38 -6.92
CA ASP A 56 1.21 -0.47 -6.96
C ASP A 56 2.22 -0.04 -8.02
N LEU A 57 3.50 0.06 -7.67
CA LEU A 57 4.60 0.36 -8.58
C LEU A 57 5.40 -0.89 -8.92
N ILE A 58 5.55 -1.17 -10.22
CA ILE A 58 6.42 -2.21 -10.76
C ILE A 58 7.13 -1.69 -12.02
N LEU A 59 8.31 -2.22 -12.34
CA LEU A 59 9.00 -1.89 -13.59
C LEU A 59 8.79 -2.99 -14.64
N THR A 60 8.72 -2.59 -15.90
CA THR A 60 8.79 -3.51 -17.05
C THR A 60 10.21 -4.05 -17.27
N ALA A 61 10.42 -4.89 -18.29
CA ALA A 61 11.76 -5.42 -18.62
C ALA A 61 12.75 -4.34 -19.04
N ASP A 62 12.27 -3.32 -19.76
CA ASP A 62 13.03 -2.13 -20.17
C ASP A 62 13.00 -1.02 -19.11
N LEU A 63 12.71 -1.38 -17.84
CA LEU A 63 12.72 -0.51 -16.66
C LEU A 63 11.75 0.68 -16.73
N VAL A 64 10.75 0.63 -17.62
CA VAL A 64 9.68 1.65 -17.65
C VAL A 64 8.77 1.43 -16.44
N PRO A 65 8.57 2.45 -15.57
CA PRO A 65 7.72 2.31 -14.39
C PRO A 65 6.23 2.38 -14.74
N VAL A 66 5.48 1.40 -14.26
CA VAL A 66 4.05 1.23 -14.54
C VAL A 66 3.28 0.94 -13.26
N VAL A 67 1.97 1.15 -13.30
CA VAL A 67 1.09 0.89 -12.16
C VAL A 67 0.39 -0.45 -12.31
N PHE A 68 0.82 -1.46 -11.55
CA PHE A 68 0.31 -2.83 -11.63
C PHE A 68 0.74 -3.66 -10.40
N HIS A 69 -0.16 -4.47 -9.85
CA HIS A 69 0.06 -5.18 -8.58
C HIS A 69 0.92 -6.45 -8.73
N ASP A 70 0.50 -7.35 -9.62
CA ASP A 70 1.08 -8.69 -9.70
C ASP A 70 2.28 -8.71 -10.64
N PRO A 71 3.34 -9.47 -10.32
CA PRO A 71 4.34 -9.79 -11.32
C PRO A 71 3.75 -10.52 -12.53
N ARG A 72 2.71 -11.34 -12.31
CA ARG A 72 2.05 -12.13 -13.36
C ARG A 72 0.80 -11.45 -13.91
N LEU A 73 0.61 -11.52 -15.24
CA LEU A 73 -0.48 -10.83 -15.95
C LEU A 73 -1.84 -11.54 -15.91
N ASP A 74 -1.84 -12.83 -15.60
CA ASP A 74 -2.98 -13.75 -15.79
C ASP A 74 -4.23 -13.43 -14.95
N ARG A 75 -4.08 -12.79 -13.78
CA ARG A 75 -5.25 -12.45 -12.95
C ARG A 75 -6.15 -11.42 -13.62
N MET A 76 -5.57 -10.38 -14.23
CA MET A 76 -6.31 -9.21 -14.73
C MET A 76 -6.52 -9.22 -16.24
N THR A 77 -5.67 -9.96 -16.97
CA THR A 77 -5.63 -9.92 -18.44
C THR A 77 -5.90 -11.32 -19.02
N ASN A 78 -6.08 -11.39 -20.35
CA ASN A 78 -6.07 -12.64 -21.10
C ASN A 78 -4.64 -13.10 -21.50
N CYS A 79 -3.60 -12.43 -20.98
CA CYS A 79 -2.22 -12.71 -21.30
C CYS A 79 -1.53 -13.42 -20.13
N GLU A 80 -0.56 -14.27 -20.44
CA GLU A 80 0.30 -14.91 -19.46
C GLU A 80 1.70 -14.30 -19.49
N GLY A 81 2.43 -14.49 -18.39
CA GLY A 81 3.83 -14.11 -18.27
C GLY A 81 4.08 -13.11 -17.15
N ASP A 82 5.37 -12.85 -16.91
CA ASP A 82 5.83 -11.89 -15.91
C ASP A 82 6.03 -10.52 -16.57
N ILE A 83 5.39 -9.48 -16.03
CA ILE A 83 5.48 -8.11 -16.54
C ILE A 83 6.93 -7.59 -16.52
N ARG A 84 7.75 -8.07 -15.58
CA ARG A 84 9.17 -7.72 -15.46
C ARG A 84 10.03 -8.32 -16.58
N GLN A 85 9.45 -9.21 -17.40
CA GLN A 85 10.10 -9.84 -18.55
C GLN A 85 9.56 -9.34 -19.90
N LEU A 86 8.64 -8.37 -19.89
CA LEU A 86 8.07 -7.79 -21.10
C LEU A 86 8.42 -6.30 -21.23
N PRO A 87 8.76 -5.81 -22.44
CA PRO A 87 9.02 -4.40 -22.66
C PRO A 87 7.71 -3.60 -22.64
N TRP A 88 7.78 -2.31 -22.28
CA TRP A 88 6.63 -1.40 -22.27
C TRP A 88 5.86 -1.37 -23.60
N SER A 89 6.57 -1.46 -24.72
CA SER A 89 5.98 -1.51 -26.06
C SER A 89 4.90 -2.60 -26.23
N ARG A 90 5.02 -3.69 -25.47
CA ARG A 90 4.02 -4.77 -25.41
C ARG A 90 3.03 -4.56 -24.26
N VAL A 91 3.52 -4.20 -23.08
CA VAL A 91 2.71 -4.05 -21.85
C VAL A 91 1.58 -3.04 -22.02
N LYS A 92 1.85 -1.92 -22.71
CA LYS A 92 0.87 -0.85 -22.95
C LYS A 92 -0.39 -1.27 -23.70
N ALA A 93 -0.37 -2.42 -24.38
CA ALA A 93 -1.48 -2.92 -25.20
C ALA A 93 -2.39 -3.89 -24.44
N PHE A 94 -2.12 -4.18 -23.15
CA PHE A 94 -2.91 -5.13 -22.38
C PHE A 94 -4.15 -4.48 -21.77
N ASP A 95 -5.30 -5.15 -21.92
CA ASP A 95 -6.57 -4.76 -21.32
C ASP A 95 -6.70 -5.43 -19.95
N VAL A 96 -6.59 -4.64 -18.89
CA VAL A 96 -6.71 -5.12 -17.50
C VAL A 96 -8.15 -5.13 -17.02
N SER A 97 -9.11 -4.63 -17.80
CA SER A 97 -10.54 -4.81 -17.49
C SER A 97 -11.04 -6.21 -17.82
N THR A 98 -10.23 -7.05 -18.48
CA THR A 98 -10.66 -8.31 -19.11
C THR A 98 -11.44 -9.23 -18.18
N ASN A 99 -10.97 -9.41 -16.95
CA ASN A 99 -11.57 -10.29 -15.96
C ASN A 99 -12.38 -9.54 -14.89
N HIS A 100 -12.60 -8.24 -15.07
CA HIS A 100 -13.30 -7.41 -14.08
C HIS A 100 -14.83 -7.47 -14.29
N PRO A 101 -15.66 -7.58 -13.23
CA PRO A 101 -17.13 -7.65 -13.35
C PRO A 101 -17.74 -6.47 -14.12
N PHE A 102 -17.16 -5.28 -13.97
CA PHE A 102 -17.60 -4.05 -14.65
C PHE A 102 -16.89 -3.76 -15.97
N LYS A 103 -16.33 -4.77 -16.65
CA LYS A 103 -15.65 -4.60 -17.96
C LYS A 103 -16.48 -3.78 -18.97
N SER A 104 -17.79 -4.00 -19.03
CA SER A 104 -18.67 -3.29 -19.97
C SER A 104 -18.71 -1.77 -19.73
N LYS A 105 -18.50 -1.33 -18.48
CA LYS A 105 -18.43 0.10 -18.10
C LYS A 105 -17.04 0.69 -18.36
N TYR A 106 -16.00 -0.13 -18.27
CA TYR A 106 -14.60 0.28 -18.42
C TYR A 106 -13.93 -0.52 -19.55
N PRO A 107 -14.40 -0.36 -20.81
CA PRO A 107 -13.82 -1.10 -21.92
C PRO A 107 -12.40 -0.61 -22.16
N ASP A 108 -11.50 -1.54 -22.43
CA ASP A 108 -10.13 -1.25 -22.85
C ASP A 108 -9.25 -0.54 -21.82
N ALA A 109 -9.54 -0.69 -20.52
CA ALA A 109 -8.74 -0.09 -19.47
C ALA A 109 -7.30 -0.66 -19.51
N ARG A 110 -6.30 0.22 -19.65
CA ARG A 110 -4.89 -0.15 -19.87
C ARG A 110 -4.04 0.02 -18.62
N ILE A 111 -2.93 -0.70 -18.57
CA ILE A 111 -1.86 -0.48 -17.58
C ILE A 111 -1.29 0.93 -17.81
N PRO A 112 -1.38 1.87 -16.85
CA PRO A 112 -0.90 3.21 -17.04
C PRO A 112 0.58 3.34 -16.66
N LEU A 113 1.23 4.37 -17.20
CA LEU A 113 2.55 4.79 -16.72
C LEU A 113 2.42 5.35 -15.30
N PHE A 114 3.41 5.04 -14.48
CA PHE A 114 3.50 5.61 -13.13
C PHE A 114 3.47 7.13 -13.13
N GLU A 115 4.15 7.76 -14.09
CA GLU A 115 4.20 9.21 -14.21
C GLU A 115 2.82 9.83 -14.48
N ASP A 116 2.00 9.22 -15.32
CA ASP A 116 0.66 9.73 -15.65
C ASP A 116 -0.25 9.73 -14.42
N VAL A 117 -0.16 8.66 -13.61
CA VAL A 117 -0.86 8.54 -12.33
C VAL A 117 -0.38 9.59 -11.33
N VAL A 118 0.93 9.74 -11.14
CA VAL A 118 1.52 10.72 -10.24
C VAL A 118 1.09 12.14 -10.60
N LYS A 119 1.21 12.50 -11.88
CA LYS A 119 0.82 13.83 -12.39
C LYS A 119 -0.65 14.11 -12.10
N LYS A 120 -1.53 13.17 -12.42
CA LYS A 120 -2.98 13.30 -12.21
C LYS A 120 -3.33 13.46 -10.72
N CYS A 121 -2.68 12.71 -9.84
CA CYS A 121 -2.86 12.84 -8.40
C CYS A 121 -2.39 14.20 -7.88
N VAL A 122 -1.24 14.71 -8.34
CA VAL A 122 -0.73 16.04 -7.97
C VAL A 122 -1.69 17.15 -8.42
N GLU A 123 -2.15 17.11 -9.68
CA GLU A 123 -3.08 18.08 -10.25
C GLU A 123 -4.41 18.14 -9.46
N ASN A 124 -4.90 16.98 -9.01
CA ASN A 124 -6.14 16.86 -8.25
C ASN A 124 -5.94 16.92 -6.72
N LYS A 125 -4.70 17.13 -6.25
CA LYS A 125 -4.32 17.16 -4.82
C LYS A 125 -4.74 15.91 -4.04
N ILE A 126 -4.65 14.75 -4.70
CA ILE A 126 -4.92 13.44 -4.13
C ILE A 126 -3.68 12.96 -3.36
N HIS A 127 -3.88 12.48 -2.14
CA HIS A 127 -2.81 11.85 -1.37
C HIS A 127 -2.56 10.42 -1.85
N MET A 128 -1.31 9.96 -1.79
CA MET A 128 -0.88 8.71 -2.40
C MET A 128 -0.14 7.81 -1.42
N VAL A 129 -0.49 6.54 -1.38
CA VAL A 129 0.40 5.46 -0.95
C VAL A 129 0.91 4.81 -2.22
N ILE A 130 2.22 4.90 -2.45
CA ILE A 130 2.89 4.26 -3.59
C ILE A 130 3.48 2.95 -3.06
N ASP A 131 2.80 1.83 -3.26
CA ASP A 131 3.27 0.52 -2.78
C ASP A 131 4.20 -0.14 -3.79
N ILE A 132 5.45 -0.36 -3.39
CA ILE A 132 6.50 -0.82 -4.28
C ILE A 132 6.53 -2.35 -4.27
N LYS A 133 6.17 -2.94 -5.42
CA LYS A 133 6.13 -4.39 -5.66
C LYS A 133 7.38 -4.93 -6.37
N ASP A 134 8.29 -4.03 -6.77
CA ASP A 134 9.55 -4.39 -7.39
C ASP A 134 10.68 -4.56 -6.36
N ASP A 135 11.53 -5.55 -6.56
CA ASP A 135 12.70 -5.84 -5.74
C ASP A 135 14.02 -5.40 -6.38
N ARG A 136 14.00 -4.95 -7.64
CA ARG A 136 15.17 -4.39 -8.33
C ARG A 136 15.56 -3.04 -7.75
N THR A 137 16.85 -2.75 -7.72
CA THR A 137 17.39 -1.52 -7.15
C THR A 137 16.97 -0.25 -7.90
N GLU A 138 16.66 -0.39 -9.17
CA GLU A 138 16.32 0.68 -10.11
C GLU A 138 15.03 1.40 -9.70
N VAL A 139 14.11 0.71 -9.03
CA VAL A 139 12.87 1.31 -8.52
C VAL A 139 13.13 2.40 -7.48
N VAL A 140 14.25 2.31 -6.74
CA VAL A 140 14.65 3.33 -5.76
C VAL A 140 14.95 4.65 -6.47
N ASN A 141 15.68 4.60 -7.59
CA ASN A 141 16.02 5.79 -8.36
C ASN A 141 14.75 6.40 -8.99
N VAL A 142 13.85 5.56 -9.51
CA VAL A 142 12.55 6.01 -10.03
C VAL A 142 11.79 6.82 -8.97
N ILE A 143 11.71 6.32 -7.73
CA ILE A 143 11.04 7.04 -6.63
C ILE A 143 11.75 8.37 -6.33
N VAL A 144 13.07 8.35 -6.11
CA VAL A 144 13.83 9.55 -5.72
C VAL A 144 13.75 10.63 -6.80
N GLU A 145 13.91 10.25 -8.08
CA GLU A 145 13.80 11.16 -9.22
C GLU A 145 12.38 11.71 -9.37
N THR A 146 11.36 10.89 -9.14
CA THR A 146 9.95 11.33 -9.19
C THR A 146 9.66 12.37 -8.10
N PHE A 147 10.12 12.16 -6.86
CA PHE A 147 9.98 13.15 -5.78
C PHE A 147 10.76 14.44 -6.04
N ALA A 148 11.90 14.36 -6.72
CA ALA A 148 12.66 15.53 -7.15
C ALA A 148 11.92 16.31 -8.26
N LYS A 149 11.29 15.59 -9.21
CA LYS A 149 10.52 16.16 -10.32
C LYS A 149 9.19 16.79 -9.86
N TYR A 150 8.54 16.19 -8.86
CA TYR A 150 7.26 16.63 -8.32
C TYR A 150 7.36 16.92 -6.81
N PRO A 151 7.83 18.12 -6.40
CA PRO A 151 8.03 18.45 -4.98
C PRO A 151 6.76 18.39 -4.11
N ASP A 152 5.56 18.50 -4.70
CA ASP A 152 4.31 18.32 -3.95
C ASP A 152 4.19 16.93 -3.32
N LEU A 153 4.90 15.93 -3.84
CA LEU A 153 4.92 14.56 -3.30
C LEU A 153 5.44 14.48 -1.88
N TYR A 154 6.32 15.38 -1.43
CA TYR A 154 6.77 15.39 -0.03
C TYR A 154 5.62 15.65 0.96
N ARG A 155 4.50 16.22 0.50
CA ARG A 155 3.29 16.45 1.30
C ARG A 155 2.16 15.47 0.96
N LEU A 156 2.08 15.05 -0.30
CA LEU A 156 0.96 14.24 -0.81
C LEU A 156 1.22 12.74 -0.74
N ALA A 157 2.47 12.29 -0.81
CA ALA A 157 2.79 10.89 -1.01
C ALA A 157 3.57 10.27 0.16
N LEU A 158 3.33 8.99 0.37
CA LEU A 158 4.19 8.09 1.13
C LEU A 158 4.51 6.85 0.29
N THR A 159 5.71 6.32 0.42
CA THR A 159 6.13 5.09 -0.27
C THR A 159 6.05 3.91 0.69
N SER A 160 5.49 2.78 0.27
CA SER A 160 5.48 1.55 1.08
C SER A 160 6.08 0.36 0.32
N SER A 161 6.42 -0.70 1.05
CA SER A 161 6.85 -1.97 0.48
C SER A 161 6.84 -3.04 1.57
N PHE A 162 6.70 -4.30 1.18
CA PHE A 162 7.04 -5.43 2.04
C PHE A 162 8.55 -5.64 2.18
N ASN A 163 9.36 -5.12 1.24
CA ASN A 163 10.80 -5.29 1.27
C ASN A 163 11.47 -4.19 2.11
N PRO A 164 12.01 -4.50 3.31
CA PRO A 164 12.66 -3.51 4.17
C PRO A 164 13.89 -2.86 3.53
N LEU A 165 14.59 -3.57 2.62
CA LEU A 165 15.78 -3.04 1.95
C LEU A 165 15.42 -1.94 0.96
N THR A 166 14.31 -2.07 0.25
CA THR A 166 13.81 -1.03 -0.66
C THR A 166 13.53 0.26 0.11
N ILE A 167 12.82 0.17 1.24
CA ILE A 167 12.53 1.32 2.09
C ILE A 167 13.80 1.95 2.67
N TRP A 168 14.74 1.11 3.13
CA TRP A 168 16.02 1.60 3.64
C TRP A 168 16.82 2.34 2.56
N ASN A 169 16.88 1.81 1.33
CA ASN A 169 17.59 2.43 0.22
C ASN A 169 16.96 3.78 -0.18
N ILE A 170 15.62 3.87 -0.24
CA ILE A 170 14.91 5.13 -0.51
C ILE A 170 15.26 6.18 0.54
N ARG A 171 15.11 5.84 1.82
CA ARG A 171 15.39 6.79 2.92
C ARG A 171 16.86 7.17 3.03
N LYS A 172 17.76 6.25 2.71
CA LYS A 172 19.20 6.50 2.68
C LYS A 172 19.56 7.54 1.61
N GLN A 173 18.93 7.46 0.43
CA GLN A 173 19.15 8.44 -0.63
C GLN A 173 18.42 9.77 -0.35
N ASN A 174 17.19 9.70 0.17
CA ASN A 174 16.37 10.87 0.48
C ASN A 174 15.55 10.66 1.77
N PRO A 175 16.04 11.15 2.92
CA PRO A 175 15.38 10.95 4.21
C PRO A 175 14.10 11.77 4.39
N SER A 176 13.82 12.73 3.49
CA SER A 176 12.59 13.53 3.51
C SER A 176 11.38 12.78 2.92
N ILE A 177 11.61 11.68 2.20
CA ILE A 177 10.52 10.83 1.69
C ILE A 177 9.88 10.08 2.86
N VAL A 178 8.58 10.29 3.05
CA VAL A 178 7.80 9.53 4.03
C VAL A 178 7.70 8.10 3.54
N ALA A 179 8.16 7.17 4.36
CA ALA A 179 8.18 5.77 4.01
C ALA A 179 7.43 4.92 5.04
N GLY A 180 6.65 3.96 4.54
CA GLY A 180 6.00 2.94 5.32
C GLY A 180 6.58 1.56 5.07
N LEU A 181 6.42 0.67 6.03
CA LEU A 181 6.76 -0.74 5.90
C LEU A 181 5.49 -1.57 6.02
N THR A 182 5.24 -2.40 5.01
CA THR A 182 4.04 -3.24 4.91
C THR A 182 4.32 -4.60 5.52
N TRP A 183 3.38 -5.12 6.31
CA TRP A 183 3.57 -6.36 7.04
C TRP A 183 2.30 -7.17 7.21
N ARG A 184 2.45 -8.49 7.08
CA ARG A 184 1.44 -9.50 7.38
C ARG A 184 2.05 -10.69 8.11
N PRO A 185 1.24 -11.47 8.85
CA PRO A 185 1.65 -12.79 9.31
C PRO A 185 2.01 -13.72 8.14
N TYR A 186 2.92 -14.65 8.41
CA TYR A 186 3.24 -15.77 7.52
C TYR A 186 3.78 -15.38 6.14
N TYR A 187 4.34 -14.17 6.04
CA TYR A 187 4.87 -13.62 4.79
C TYR A 187 5.89 -14.54 4.12
N LEU A 188 6.74 -15.23 4.89
CA LEU A 188 7.76 -16.12 4.36
C LEU A 188 7.24 -17.51 4.06
N SER A 189 6.29 -18.02 4.85
CA SER A 189 5.76 -19.39 4.68
C SER A 189 4.61 -19.52 3.68
N CYS A 190 3.86 -18.45 3.40
CA CYS A 190 2.67 -18.52 2.53
C CYS A 190 2.74 -17.55 1.34
N SER A 191 2.27 -18.02 0.18
CA SER A 191 2.17 -17.24 -1.05
C SER A 191 0.98 -16.27 -0.99
N SER A 192 -0.19 -16.76 -0.59
CA SER A 192 -1.38 -15.94 -0.30
C SER A 192 -1.70 -15.91 1.20
N TYR A 193 -2.38 -14.86 1.60
CA TYR A 193 -2.92 -14.71 2.95
C TYR A 193 -4.25 -13.98 2.83
N SER A 194 -5.31 -14.60 3.35
CA SER A 194 -6.64 -13.99 3.49
C SER A 194 -7.07 -14.18 4.95
N PRO A 195 -7.48 -13.10 5.64
CA PRO A 195 -7.94 -13.17 7.03
C PRO A 195 -9.32 -13.83 7.16
N ASP A 196 -10.17 -13.65 6.15
CA ASP A 196 -11.55 -14.13 6.07
C ASP A 196 -11.67 -15.62 5.76
N ASP A 197 -10.68 -16.20 5.06
CA ASP A 197 -10.85 -17.53 4.47
C ASP A 197 -9.88 -18.58 5.03
N SER A 198 -9.03 -18.24 6.00
CA SER A 198 -7.99 -19.14 6.56
C SER A 198 -7.07 -19.77 5.49
N GLN A 199 -7.08 -19.22 4.26
CA GLN A 199 -6.28 -19.70 3.14
C GLN A 199 -4.88 -19.06 3.21
N CYS A 200 -4.08 -19.53 4.15
CA CYS A 200 -2.62 -19.39 4.07
C CYS A 200 -2.15 -20.51 3.13
N VAL A 201 -2.01 -20.22 1.83
CA VAL A 201 -1.51 -21.22 0.88
C VAL A 201 -0.01 -21.30 1.09
N PRO A 202 0.54 -22.40 1.65
CA PRO A 202 1.96 -22.49 1.89
C PRO A 202 2.69 -22.53 0.55
N TYR A 203 3.89 -21.95 0.51
CA TYR A 203 4.78 -22.21 -0.62
C TYR A 203 5.05 -23.71 -0.73
N PRO A 204 5.15 -24.26 -1.96
CA PRO A 204 5.40 -25.69 -2.16
C PRO A 204 6.79 -26.03 -1.63
N HIS A 205 6.83 -26.66 -0.46
CA HIS A 205 8.03 -26.99 0.29
C HIS A 205 7.94 -28.40 0.86
N SER A 206 9.09 -29.03 1.11
CA SER A 206 9.14 -30.26 1.90
C SER A 206 8.72 -29.99 3.35
N ALA A 207 8.22 -30.99 4.07
CA ALA A 207 7.77 -30.80 5.46
C ALA A 207 8.85 -30.17 6.37
N PRO A 208 10.15 -30.54 6.31
CA PRO A 208 11.18 -29.86 7.08
C PRO A 208 11.33 -28.37 6.73
N MET A 209 11.25 -28.04 5.44
CA MET A 209 11.32 -26.65 4.98
C MET A 209 10.13 -25.84 5.46
N TYR A 210 8.92 -26.41 5.44
CA TYR A 210 7.73 -25.75 5.99
C TYR A 210 7.95 -25.31 7.44
N TYR A 211 8.37 -26.21 8.34
CA TYR A 211 8.62 -25.86 9.74
C TYR A 211 9.76 -24.84 9.90
N ALA A 212 10.81 -24.91 9.08
CA ALA A 212 11.88 -23.93 9.08
C ALA A 212 11.34 -22.52 8.71
N TYR A 213 10.52 -22.41 7.67
CA TYR A 213 9.88 -21.14 7.29
C TYR A 213 8.92 -20.61 8.36
N ARG A 214 8.20 -21.49 9.06
CA ARG A 214 7.37 -21.10 10.22
C ARG A 214 8.20 -20.48 11.34
N LEU A 215 9.36 -21.04 11.64
CA LEU A 215 10.29 -20.46 12.61
C LEU A 215 10.83 -19.11 12.11
N LEU A 216 11.17 -19.01 10.83
CA LEU A 216 11.60 -17.75 10.22
C LEU A 216 10.51 -16.67 10.29
N ASP A 217 9.23 -17.00 10.12
CA ASP A 217 8.13 -16.05 10.30
C ASP A 217 8.03 -15.54 11.74
N MET A 218 8.28 -16.40 12.74
CA MET A 218 8.33 -15.97 14.14
C MET A 218 9.48 -15.00 14.38
N CYS A 219 10.66 -15.31 13.84
CA CYS A 219 11.82 -14.42 13.89
C CYS A 219 11.53 -13.10 13.16
N HIS A 220 10.94 -13.17 11.97
CA HIS A 220 10.58 -12.00 11.17
C HIS A 220 9.58 -11.10 11.91
N SER A 221 8.56 -11.66 12.54
CA SER A 221 7.61 -10.91 13.37
C SER A 221 8.30 -10.22 14.55
N TYR A 222 9.21 -10.92 15.24
CA TYR A 222 9.98 -10.32 16.33
C TYR A 222 10.87 -9.16 15.85
N VAL A 223 11.59 -9.37 14.75
CA VAL A 223 12.47 -8.35 14.14
C VAL A 223 11.65 -7.14 13.69
N TYR A 224 10.52 -7.37 13.03
CA TYR A 224 9.63 -6.31 12.58
C TYR A 224 9.16 -5.43 13.74
N ASN A 225 8.63 -6.04 14.80
CA ASN A 225 8.03 -5.31 15.93
C ASN A 225 9.04 -4.62 16.86
N ASN A 226 10.29 -5.10 16.92
CA ASN A 226 11.27 -4.63 17.92
C ASN A 226 12.49 -3.94 17.34
N ILE A 227 12.88 -4.25 16.09
CA ILE A 227 14.19 -3.88 15.54
C ILE A 227 14.05 -3.06 14.25
N CYS A 228 13.12 -3.42 13.36
CA CYS A 228 13.03 -2.83 12.01
C CYS A 228 12.89 -1.32 12.02
N HIS A 229 12.06 -0.74 12.91
CA HIS A 229 11.90 0.71 12.95
C HIS A 229 13.21 1.43 13.31
N SER A 230 13.96 0.94 14.30
CA SER A 230 15.23 1.55 14.70
C SER A 230 16.32 1.46 13.61
N LEU A 231 16.27 0.44 12.76
CA LEU A 231 17.24 0.25 11.67
C LEU A 231 16.86 0.99 10.38
N ILE A 232 15.58 0.93 9.99
CA ILE A 232 15.09 1.42 8.69
C ILE A 232 14.57 2.86 8.83
N GLY A 233 13.98 3.19 9.98
CA GLY A 233 13.44 4.51 10.28
C GLY A 233 12.07 4.82 9.68
N PHE A 234 11.31 3.82 9.20
CA PHE A 234 10.00 4.07 8.58
C PHE A 234 9.03 4.79 9.52
N SER A 235 8.13 5.59 8.94
CA SER A 235 7.21 6.50 9.64
C SER A 235 5.79 5.93 9.74
N VAL A 236 5.45 4.93 8.91
CA VAL A 236 4.12 4.30 8.88
C VAL A 236 4.26 2.78 8.87
N ALA A 237 3.61 2.10 9.80
CA ALA A 237 3.43 0.65 9.78
C ALA A 237 2.11 0.34 9.06
N LEU A 238 2.19 -0.26 7.87
CA LEU A 238 1.01 -0.74 7.14
C LEU A 238 0.77 -2.18 7.57
N LEU A 239 -0.19 -2.39 8.45
CA LEU A 239 -0.45 -3.67 9.09
C LEU A 239 -1.73 -4.31 8.53
N GLU A 240 -1.66 -5.62 8.38
CA GLU A 240 -2.86 -6.44 8.19
C GLU A 240 -3.87 -6.15 9.32
N LYS A 241 -5.15 -6.00 8.95
CA LYS A 241 -6.21 -5.51 9.84
C LYS A 241 -6.37 -6.33 11.13
N ASP A 242 -6.26 -7.66 11.08
CA ASP A 242 -6.49 -8.53 12.24
C ASP A 242 -5.33 -8.49 13.25
N GLN A 243 -4.19 -7.91 12.87
CA GLN A 243 -3.06 -7.68 13.77
C GLN A 243 -3.16 -6.38 14.55
N ILE A 244 -4.20 -5.56 14.29
CA ILE A 244 -4.32 -4.23 14.89
C ILE A 244 -5.17 -4.30 16.16
N THR A 245 -4.52 -4.01 17.28
CA THR A 245 -5.14 -3.82 18.59
C THR A 245 -4.72 -2.47 19.18
N ARG A 246 -5.42 -1.99 20.22
CA ARG A 246 -5.02 -0.77 20.94
C ARG A 246 -3.59 -0.85 21.47
N GLU A 247 -3.15 -2.03 21.89
CA GLU A 247 -1.79 -2.23 22.36
C GLU A 247 -0.76 -2.06 21.25
N VAL A 248 -1.02 -2.66 20.07
CA VAL A 248 -0.17 -2.53 18.89
C VAL A 248 -0.10 -1.06 18.43
N ILE A 249 -1.23 -0.36 18.39
CA ILE A 249 -1.29 1.06 18.04
C ILE A 249 -0.44 1.88 19.02
N ASN A 250 -0.62 1.67 20.33
CA ASN A 250 0.11 2.40 21.36
C ASN A 250 1.62 2.09 21.31
N ARG A 251 2.01 0.86 20.99
CA ARG A 251 3.41 0.46 20.82
C ARG A 251 4.08 1.24 19.69
N TRP A 252 3.46 1.29 18.51
CA TRP A 252 3.99 2.04 17.38
C TRP A 252 3.98 3.55 17.63
N LYS A 253 2.93 4.07 18.27
CA LYS A 253 2.85 5.49 18.65
C LYS A 253 3.99 5.91 19.58
N LYS A 254 4.39 5.06 20.53
CA LYS A 254 5.57 5.32 21.41
C LYS A 254 6.88 5.44 20.62
N GLN A 255 6.96 4.80 19.46
CA GLN A 255 8.11 4.90 18.54
C GLN A 255 7.93 6.01 17.50
N ASN A 256 6.92 6.88 17.63
CA ASN A 256 6.58 7.91 16.63
C ASN A 256 6.27 7.34 15.24
N VAL A 257 5.72 6.12 15.19
CA VAL A 257 5.27 5.45 13.97
C VAL A 257 3.75 5.44 13.95
N ARG A 258 3.16 5.85 12.83
CA ARG A 258 1.70 5.77 12.60
C ARG A 258 1.31 4.38 12.12
N VAL A 259 0.10 3.94 12.44
CA VAL A 259 -0.44 2.67 11.94
C VAL A 259 -1.46 2.95 10.85
N MET A 260 -1.48 2.14 9.80
CA MET A 260 -2.50 2.10 8.77
C MET A 260 -2.94 0.64 8.57
N ALA A 261 -4.24 0.41 8.43
CA ALA A 261 -4.80 -0.94 8.29
C ALA A 261 -5.07 -1.27 6.82
N TRP A 262 -4.71 -2.47 6.38
CA TRP A 262 -5.08 -3.00 5.07
C TRP A 262 -5.56 -4.46 5.16
N THR A 263 -6.48 -4.95 4.32
CA THR A 263 -7.47 -4.18 3.52
C THR A 263 -8.84 -4.35 4.19
N VAL A 264 -9.50 -3.23 4.51
CA VAL A 264 -10.72 -3.21 5.34
C VAL A 264 -11.94 -2.92 4.47
N ASN A 265 -12.65 -3.96 4.04
CA ASN A 265 -13.77 -3.82 3.11
C ASN A 265 -15.15 -3.86 3.77
N ILE A 266 -15.28 -4.55 4.92
CA ILE A 266 -16.56 -4.73 5.59
C ILE A 266 -16.98 -3.41 6.28
N PRO A 267 -18.19 -2.87 6.04
CA PRO A 267 -18.60 -1.56 6.57
C PRO A 267 -18.51 -1.42 8.09
N ILE A 268 -18.85 -2.47 8.84
CA ILE A 268 -18.76 -2.44 10.31
C ILE A 268 -17.30 -2.37 10.77
N GLU A 269 -16.39 -3.08 10.10
CA GLU A 269 -14.96 -3.00 10.38
C GLU A 269 -14.42 -1.60 10.06
N LYS A 270 -14.83 -1.01 8.92
CA LYS A 270 -14.47 0.38 8.58
C LYS A 270 -14.85 1.32 9.73
N LEU A 271 -16.08 1.23 10.24
CA LEU A 271 -16.51 2.06 11.37
C LEU A 271 -15.70 1.80 12.64
N MET A 272 -15.34 0.54 12.93
CA MET A 272 -14.49 0.19 14.07
C MET A 272 -13.10 0.81 13.95
N PHE A 273 -12.41 0.67 12.81
CA PHE A 273 -11.10 1.27 12.60
C PHE A 273 -11.13 2.79 12.66
N LEU A 274 -12.12 3.40 12.01
CA LEU A 274 -12.20 4.87 11.90
C LEU A 274 -12.66 5.54 13.20
N LYS A 275 -13.71 5.02 13.86
CA LYS A 275 -14.30 5.66 15.04
C LYS A 275 -13.71 5.17 16.35
N HIS A 276 -13.40 3.88 16.45
CA HIS A 276 -12.95 3.29 17.71
C HIS A 276 -11.42 3.28 17.83
N TYR A 277 -10.71 2.85 16.79
CA TYR A 277 -9.24 2.83 16.79
C TYR A 277 -8.61 4.15 16.35
N GLY A 278 -9.28 4.95 15.52
CA GLY A 278 -8.73 6.18 14.96
C GLY A 278 -7.56 5.91 14.01
N VAL A 279 -7.62 4.78 13.29
CA VAL A 279 -6.56 4.31 12.39
C VAL A 279 -7.04 4.46 10.94
N PRO A 280 -6.25 5.08 10.04
CA PRO A 280 -6.56 5.11 8.62
C PRO A 280 -6.63 3.71 8.02
N ILE A 281 -7.53 3.52 7.07
CA ILE A 281 -7.75 2.24 6.39
C ILE A 281 -7.46 2.35 4.89
N ILE A 282 -6.98 1.25 4.32
CA ILE A 282 -6.94 0.97 2.90
C ILE A 282 -8.14 0.07 2.57
N THR A 283 -8.91 0.37 1.53
CA THR A 283 -10.12 -0.38 1.15
C THR A 283 -10.32 -0.47 -0.35
N ASP A 284 -10.79 -1.63 -0.82
CA ASP A 284 -11.07 -1.91 -2.22
C ASP A 284 -12.35 -1.26 -2.76
N SER A 285 -13.23 -0.75 -1.91
CA SER A 285 -14.43 -0.02 -2.34
C SER A 285 -14.64 1.23 -1.50
N MET A 286 -14.90 2.35 -2.17
CA MET A 286 -15.24 3.61 -1.53
C MET A 286 -16.74 3.72 -1.25
N LEU A 287 -17.57 2.94 -1.95
CA LEU A 287 -19.03 3.07 -1.98
C LEU A 287 -19.77 2.13 -1.00
N GLY A 288 -19.11 1.10 -0.44
CA GLY A 288 -19.72 0.14 0.48
C GLY A 288 -19.32 -1.30 0.16
N PRO A 289 -19.98 -2.33 0.71
CA PRO A 289 -19.70 -3.70 0.29
C PRO A 289 -20.27 -3.89 -1.12
N THR A 290 -19.41 -4.02 -2.12
CA THR A 290 -19.79 -4.63 -3.39
C THR A 290 -20.06 -6.10 -3.09
N ASP A 291 -21.28 -6.53 -3.39
CA ASP A 291 -21.72 -7.92 -3.23
C ASP A 291 -20.69 -8.89 -3.82
N PRO A 292 -20.08 -9.81 -3.03
CA PRO A 292 -19.10 -10.76 -3.54
C PRO A 292 -19.70 -11.77 -4.53
N THR A 293 -21.01 -11.72 -4.77
CA THR A 293 -21.73 -12.58 -5.71
C THR A 293 -22.17 -11.88 -7.01
N LYS A 294 -21.71 -10.65 -7.27
CA LYS A 294 -21.97 -9.93 -8.53
C LYS A 294 -20.73 -9.71 -9.39
#